data_AF-A0A2M9CV09-F1
#
_entry.id   AF-A0A2M9CV09-F1
#
_cell.length_a   1.000
_cell.length_b   1.000
_cell.length_c   1.000
_cell.angle_alpha   90.00
_cell.angle_beta   90.00
_cell.angle_gamma   90.00
#
_symmetry.space_group_name_H-M   'P 1'
#
loop_
_entity.id
_entity.type
_entity.pdbx_description
1 polymer ?
#
loop_
_entity_poly.entity_id
_entity_poly.type
_entity_poly.pdbx_seq_one_letter_code
_entity_poly.pdbx_strand_id
1 'polypeptide(L)'
;MNSNPELPENYFRVFRSLAQLIEEKLMEMEMSFVRFQQPTRVHLEYHYDLDEADCNRIKQVIGRMYQELEVFVNRYQIPPRSFSLRKQLLVQNSFLWEDLENSRSKRIRGYGAVNDVLMQELDAFLDHLIMFSNQISDICQGNLKENIQNG
;
A
#
# COMPACT_ATOMS: atom_id res chain seq x y z
N MET A 1 36.32 -10.15 -20.65
CA MET A 1 35.29 -10.17 -21.71
C MET A 1 33.99 -10.64 -21.08
N ASN A 2 33.13 -9.72 -20.63
CA ASN A 2 31.81 -10.08 -20.10
C ASN A 2 30.83 -10.08 -21.28
N SER A 3 30.69 -11.23 -21.94
CA SER A 3 29.57 -11.47 -22.85
C SER A 3 28.31 -11.49 -22.01
N ASN A 4 27.58 -10.37 -22.00
CA ASN A 4 26.29 -10.31 -21.38
C ASN A 4 25.37 -11.27 -22.16
N PRO A 5 24.76 -12.30 -21.52
CA PRO A 5 23.91 -13.22 -22.24
C PRO A 5 22.72 -12.45 -22.80
N GLU A 6 22.54 -12.48 -24.12
CA GLU A 6 21.38 -11.90 -24.78
C GLU A 6 20.15 -12.69 -24.31
N LEU A 7 19.33 -12.05 -23.48
CA LEU A 7 18.22 -12.70 -22.79
C LEU A 7 17.01 -12.74 -23.75
N PRO A 8 16.47 -13.93 -24.09
CA PRO A 8 15.32 -13.98 -24.99
C PRO A 8 14.10 -13.30 -24.35
N GLU A 9 13.26 -12.69 -25.18
CA GLU A 9 12.16 -11.78 -24.75
C GLU A 9 11.20 -12.38 -23.71
N ASN A 10 10.93 -13.69 -23.80
CA ASN A 10 10.10 -14.40 -22.81
C ASN A 10 10.79 -14.45 -21.44
N TYR A 11 12.10 -14.69 -21.39
CA TYR A 11 12.87 -14.68 -20.15
C TYR A 11 13.06 -13.26 -19.61
N PHE A 12 13.22 -12.25 -20.47
CA PHE A 12 13.29 -10.85 -20.05
C PHE A 12 12.04 -10.40 -19.32
N ARG A 13 10.85 -10.77 -19.81
CA ARG A 13 9.59 -10.51 -19.12
C ARG A 13 9.54 -11.17 -17.74
N VAL A 14 9.94 -12.44 -17.65
CA VAL A 14 9.99 -13.16 -16.37
C VAL A 14 10.95 -12.50 -15.39
N PHE A 15 12.15 -12.14 -15.85
CA PHE A 15 13.19 -11.54 -15.00
C PHE A 15 12.76 -10.17 -14.50
N ARG A 16 12.12 -9.38 -15.36
CA ARG A 16 11.55 -8.08 -14.99
C ARG A 16 10.45 -8.21 -13.95
N SER A 17 9.52 -9.14 -14.14
CA SER A 17 8.45 -9.40 -13.16
C SER A 17 9.00 -9.90 -11.83
N LEU A 18 10.03 -10.75 -11.86
CA LEU A 18 10.69 -11.24 -10.66
C LEU A 18 11.41 -10.12 -9.91
N ALA A 19 12.17 -9.28 -10.61
CA ALA A 19 12.87 -8.15 -10.00
C ALA A 19 11.91 -7.19 -9.31
N GLN A 20 10.80 -6.85 -9.98
CA GLN A 20 9.75 -6.02 -9.39
C GLN A 20 9.14 -6.66 -8.15
N LEU A 21 8.77 -7.94 -8.22
CA LEU A 21 8.17 -8.64 -7.09
C LEU A 21 9.10 -8.65 -5.88
N ILE A 22 10.39 -8.93 -6.08
CA ILE A 22 11.38 -8.93 -5.00
C ILE A 22 11.50 -7.52 -4.40
N GLU A 23 11.65 -6.49 -5.23
CA GLU A 23 11.77 -5.11 -4.78
C GLU A 23 10.55 -4.64 -3.96
N GLU A 24 9.33 -4.95 -4.43
CA GLU A 24 8.09 -4.66 -3.73
C GLU A 24 8.03 -5.37 -2.37
N LYS A 25 8.43 -6.65 -2.30
CA LYS A 25 8.45 -7.40 -1.03
C LYS A 25 9.49 -6.89 -0.04
N LEU A 26 10.66 -6.48 -0.51
CA LEU A 26 11.66 -5.86 0.36
C LEU A 26 11.16 -4.52 0.90
N MET A 27 10.54 -3.69 0.06
CA MET A 27 9.95 -2.42 0.49
C MET A 27 8.80 -2.64 1.49
N GLU A 28 7.93 -3.63 1.28
CA GLU A 28 6.88 -4.00 2.25
C GLU A 28 7.44 -4.40 3.62
N MET A 29 8.57 -5.13 3.65
CA MET A 29 9.27 -5.48 4.89
C MET A 29 9.81 -4.24 5.59
N GLU A 30 10.46 -3.32 4.87
CA GLU A 30 10.96 -2.06 5.43
C GLU A 30 9.83 -1.19 5.99
N MET A 31 8.73 -1.06 5.23
CA MET A 31 7.55 -0.30 5.65
C MET A 31 6.88 -0.89 6.90
N SER A 32 7.05 -2.19 7.17
CA SER A 32 6.53 -2.81 8.38
C SER A 32 7.23 -2.27 9.63
N PHE A 33 8.55 -2.02 9.60
CA PHE A 33 9.23 -1.37 10.73
C PHE A 33 8.65 0.02 11.02
N VAL A 34 8.37 0.80 9.97
CA VAL A 34 7.76 2.13 10.10
C VAL A 34 6.38 2.00 10.72
N ARG A 35 5.53 1.08 10.22
CA ARG A 35 4.16 0.87 10.71
C ARG A 35 4.12 0.54 12.19
N PHE A 36 4.97 -0.39 12.64
CA PHE A 36 5.00 -0.85 14.04
C PHE A 36 5.63 0.17 15.01
N GLN A 37 6.31 1.21 14.49
CA GLN A 37 6.83 2.32 15.29
C GLN A 37 5.87 3.50 15.38
N GLN A 38 4.79 3.52 14.59
CA GLN A 38 3.79 4.58 14.67
C GLN A 38 2.92 4.42 15.93
N PRO A 39 2.50 5.52 16.56
CA PRO A 39 1.50 5.44 17.62
C PRO A 39 0.19 4.86 17.09
N THR A 40 -0.48 4.05 17.94
CA THR A 40 -1.84 3.56 17.69
C THR A 40 -2.75 4.74 17.34
N ARG A 41 -3.43 4.66 16.20
CA ARG A 41 -4.31 5.74 15.73
C ARG A 41 -5.71 5.67 16.33
N VAL A 42 -6.34 4.49 16.30
CA VAL A 42 -7.76 4.33 16.69
C VAL A 42 -8.00 3.01 17.41
N HIS A 43 -7.96 1.89 16.70
CA HIS A 43 -8.40 0.58 17.22
C HIS A 43 -7.38 -0.56 17.09
N LEU A 44 -6.30 -0.36 16.32
CA LEU A 44 -5.25 -1.37 16.13
C LEU A 44 -4.10 -1.11 17.08
N GLU A 45 -3.70 -2.14 17.82
CA GLU A 45 -2.49 -2.13 18.63
C GLU A 45 -1.35 -2.84 17.88
N TYR A 46 -0.20 -2.18 17.82
CA TYR A 46 1.01 -2.74 17.23
C TYR A 46 2.02 -3.01 18.34
N HIS A 47 2.46 -4.26 18.43
CA HIS A 47 3.49 -4.67 19.39
C HIS A 47 4.83 -4.75 18.68
N TYR A 48 5.78 -3.93 19.12
CA TYR A 48 7.17 -4.02 18.68
C TYR A 48 7.89 -5.06 19.55
N ASP A 49 7.93 -6.31 19.07
CA ASP A 49 8.40 -7.49 19.80
C ASP A 49 9.84 -7.91 19.46
N LEU A 50 10.52 -7.12 18.63
CA LEU A 50 11.93 -7.30 18.28
C LEU A 50 12.80 -6.31 19.05
N ASP A 51 13.96 -6.78 19.52
CA ASP A 51 14.96 -5.88 20.08
C ASP A 51 15.73 -5.11 18.99
N GLU A 52 16.49 -4.10 19.40
CA GLU A 52 17.24 -3.26 18.47
C GLU A 52 18.30 -4.04 17.68
N ALA A 53 18.92 -5.06 18.29
CA ALA A 53 19.98 -5.85 17.67
C ALA A 53 19.42 -6.71 16.53
N ASP A 54 18.29 -7.38 16.76
CA ASP A 54 17.58 -8.16 15.76
C ASP A 54 17.01 -7.27 14.66
N CYS A 55 16.44 -6.11 15.00
CA CYS A 55 15.99 -5.14 13.99
C CYS A 55 17.13 -4.69 13.07
N ASN A 56 18.28 -4.36 13.64
CA ASN A 56 19.46 -3.97 12.86
C ASN A 56 19.97 -5.13 12.00
N ARG A 57 19.95 -6.36 12.52
CA ARG A 57 20.33 -7.55 11.77
C ARG A 57 19.40 -7.80 10.58
N ILE A 58 18.09 -7.68 10.76
CA ILE A 58 17.12 -7.85 9.68
C ILE A 58 17.31 -6.77 8.60
N LYS A 59 17.47 -5.50 9.00
CA LYS A 59 17.75 -4.40 8.06
C LYS A 59 19.03 -4.65 7.25
N GLN A 60 20.08 -5.17 7.88
CA GLN A 60 21.31 -5.54 7.17
C GLN A 60 21.08 -6.67 6.16
N VAL A 61 20.27 -7.68 6.51
CA VAL A 61 19.92 -8.77 5.58
C VAL A 61 19.11 -8.25 4.40
N ILE A 62 18.10 -7.40 4.64
CA ILE A 62 17.32 -6.74 3.57
C ILE A 62 18.25 -5.92 2.66
N GLY A 63 19.18 -5.15 3.23
CA GLY A 63 20.18 -4.40 2.48
C GLY A 63 21.05 -5.27 1.57
N ARG A 64 21.46 -6.46 2.03
CA ARG A 64 22.18 -7.43 1.19
C ARG A 64 21.30 -7.99 0.07
N MET A 65 20.01 -8.23 0.31
CA MET A 65 19.09 -8.67 -0.73
C MET A 65 18.91 -7.61 -1.82
N TYR A 66 18.88 -6.32 -1.46
CA TYR A 66 18.89 -5.22 -2.43
C TYR A 66 20.18 -5.20 -3.26
N GLN A 67 21.34 -5.44 -2.65
CA GLN A 67 22.61 -5.52 -3.37
C GLN A 67 22.62 -6.65 -4.40
N GLU A 68 22.12 -7.83 -4.02
CA GLU A 68 22.00 -8.97 -4.95
C GLU A 68 21.01 -8.67 -6.10
N LEU A 69 19.89 -8.01 -5.78
CA LEU A 69 18.92 -7.58 -6.78
C LEU A 69 19.52 -6.55 -7.74
N GLU A 70 20.29 -5.58 -7.24
CA GLU A 70 20.99 -4.58 -8.04
C GLU A 70 21.97 -5.25 -9.02
N VAL A 71 22.76 -6.22 -8.56
CA VAL A 71 23.66 -7.00 -9.42
C VAL A 71 22.85 -7.73 -10.50
N PHE A 72 21.72 -8.33 -10.15
CA PHE A 72 20.84 -9.03 -11.08
C PHE A 72 20.27 -8.09 -12.16
N VAL A 73 19.65 -6.97 -11.77
CA VAL A 73 19.04 -6.03 -12.73
C VAL A 73 20.08 -5.37 -13.63
N ASN A 74 21.27 -5.06 -13.09
CA ASN A 74 22.37 -4.49 -13.88
C ASN A 74 22.95 -5.51 -14.86
N ARG A 75 23.12 -6.77 -14.43
CA ARG A 75 23.57 -7.85 -15.31
C ARG A 75 22.63 -8.01 -16.50
N TYR A 76 21.33 -8.07 -16.27
CA TYR A 76 20.36 -8.29 -17.35
C TYR A 76 19.80 -7.00 -17.96
N GLN A 77 20.36 -5.83 -17.63
CA GLN A 77 19.94 -4.51 -18.13
C GLN A 77 18.43 -4.26 -18.00
N ILE A 78 17.84 -4.70 -16.87
CA ILE A 78 16.41 -4.55 -16.61
C ILE A 78 16.15 -3.09 -16.26
N PRO A 79 15.33 -2.36 -17.03
CA PRO A 79 15.10 -0.95 -16.78
C PRO A 79 14.19 -0.74 -15.57
N PRO A 80 14.42 0.33 -14.79
CA PRO A 80 13.57 0.68 -13.65
C PRO A 80 12.14 0.97 -14.11
N ARG A 81 11.18 0.75 -13.21
CA ARG A 81 9.77 1.12 -13.41
C ARG A 81 9.44 2.36 -12.60
N SER A 82 8.69 3.27 -13.20
CA SER A 82 8.15 4.43 -12.50
C SER A 82 6.74 4.13 -12.01
N PHE A 83 6.50 4.47 -10.75
CA PHE A 83 5.19 4.41 -10.12
C PHE A 83 4.74 5.81 -9.72
N SER A 84 3.44 6.04 -9.76
CA SER A 84 2.85 7.32 -9.38
C SER A 84 2.18 7.18 -8.03
N LEU A 85 2.65 7.94 -7.04
CA LEU A 85 2.01 8.01 -5.72
C LEU A 85 0.51 8.33 -5.85
N ARG A 86 0.17 9.29 -6.72
CA ARG A 86 -1.22 9.67 -7.02
C ARG A 86 -2.06 8.48 -7.48
N LYS A 87 -1.55 7.67 -8.40
CA LYS A 87 -2.26 6.48 -8.88
C LYS A 87 -2.36 5.42 -7.79
N GLN A 88 -1.31 5.23 -7.00
CA GLN A 88 -1.30 4.25 -5.91
C GLN A 88 -2.30 4.61 -4.81
N LEU A 89 -2.33 5.87 -4.38
CA LEU A 89 -3.31 6.38 -3.42
C LEU A 89 -4.74 6.25 -3.97
N LEU A 90 -4.95 6.54 -5.25
CA LEU A 90 -6.26 6.37 -5.88
C LEU A 90 -6.71 4.91 -5.84
N VAL A 91 -5.84 3.96 -6.21
CA VAL A 91 -6.15 2.53 -6.14
C VAL A 91 -6.48 2.08 -4.73
N GLN A 92 -5.64 2.43 -3.74
CA GLN A 92 -5.88 2.10 -2.34
C GLN A 92 -7.19 2.70 -1.82
N ASN A 93 -7.47 3.94 -2.18
CA ASN A 93 -8.69 4.63 -1.79
C ASN A 93 -9.93 4.04 -2.46
N SER A 94 -9.84 3.56 -3.71
CA SER A 94 -10.93 2.85 -4.38
C SER A 94 -11.30 1.55 -3.66
N PHE A 95 -10.31 0.76 -3.21
CA PHE A 95 -10.57 -0.43 -2.41
C PHE A 95 -11.22 -0.08 -1.07
N LEU A 96 -10.69 0.93 -0.36
CA LEU A 96 -11.30 1.41 0.89
C LEU A 96 -12.75 1.85 0.68
N TRP A 97 -13.02 2.62 -0.37
CA TRP A 97 -14.37 3.07 -0.70
C TRP A 97 -15.32 1.89 -0.94
N GLU A 98 -14.86 0.89 -1.71
CA GLU A 98 -15.62 -0.33 -1.99
C GLU A 98 -15.94 -1.11 -0.70
N ASP A 99 -14.95 -1.27 0.19
CA ASP A 99 -15.13 -1.92 1.49
C ASP A 99 -16.16 -1.19 2.38
N LEU A 100 -16.12 0.15 2.39
CA LEU A 100 -17.07 0.98 3.14
C LEU A 100 -18.50 0.82 2.59
N GLU A 101 -18.70 0.88 1.28
CA GLU A 101 -20.02 0.71 0.66
C GLU A 101 -20.53 -0.74 0.76
N ASN A 102 -19.62 -1.72 0.79
CA ASN A 102 -19.95 -3.12 1.07
C ASN A 102 -20.37 -3.37 2.52
N SER A 103 -19.98 -2.51 3.46
CA SER A 103 -20.26 -2.64 4.89
C SER A 103 -21.61 -2.04 5.34
N ARG A 104 -22.38 -1.44 4.42
CA ARG A 104 -23.68 -0.82 4.71
C ARG A 104 -24.66 -1.76 5.39
N SER A 105 -25.50 -1.21 6.27
CA SER A 105 -26.54 -1.95 7.01
C SER A 105 -27.37 -2.87 6.10
N LYS A 106 -27.75 -2.38 4.91
CA LYS A 106 -28.54 -3.10 3.90
C LYS A 106 -27.88 -4.41 3.43
N ARG A 107 -26.55 -4.52 3.49
CA ARG A 107 -25.76 -5.67 3.02
C ARG A 107 -25.43 -6.66 4.15
N ILE A 108 -25.55 -6.24 5.41
CA ILE A 108 -25.23 -7.06 6.59
C ILE A 108 -26.46 -7.63 7.33
N ARG A 109 -27.67 -7.47 6.77
CA ARG A 109 -28.94 -7.92 7.41
C ARG A 109 -29.03 -9.44 7.67
N GLY A 110 -28.09 -10.25 7.19
CA GLY A 110 -28.05 -11.70 7.40
C GLY A 110 -27.53 -12.17 8.77
N TYR A 111 -27.03 -11.27 9.62
CA TYR A 111 -26.41 -11.62 10.91
C TYR A 111 -27.36 -11.61 12.12
N GLY A 112 -28.68 -11.55 11.89
CA GLY A 112 -29.71 -11.58 12.94
C GLY A 112 -30.47 -10.26 13.07
N ALA A 113 -31.45 -10.23 13.98
CA ALA A 113 -32.23 -9.02 14.27
C ALA A 113 -31.36 -8.02 15.03
N VAL A 114 -30.82 -7.04 14.33
CA VAL A 114 -30.12 -5.90 14.95
C VAL A 114 -31.06 -4.71 15.02
N ASN A 115 -30.97 -3.96 16.12
CA ASN A 115 -31.77 -2.74 16.34
C ASN A 115 -31.59 -1.75 15.17
N ASP A 116 -32.69 -1.27 14.59
CA ASP A 116 -32.70 -0.31 13.49
C ASP A 116 -31.92 0.98 13.81
N VAL A 117 -31.91 1.41 15.07
CA VAL A 117 -31.15 2.59 15.52
C VAL A 117 -29.64 2.37 15.33
N LEU A 118 -29.13 1.19 15.69
CA LEU A 118 -27.70 0.85 15.51
C LEU A 118 -27.32 0.79 14.03
N MET A 119 -28.25 0.31 13.18
CA MET A 119 -28.05 0.26 11.74
C MET A 119 -27.98 1.66 11.12
N GLN A 120 -28.81 2.59 11.61
CA GLN A 120 -28.76 3.99 11.20
C GLN A 120 -27.47 4.68 11.66
N GLU A 121 -27.01 4.43 12.89
CA GLU A 121 -25.73 4.96 13.40
C GLU A 121 -24.53 4.46 12.57
N LEU A 122 -24.52 3.17 12.23
CA LEU A 122 -23.50 2.59 11.36
C LEU A 122 -23.49 3.28 9.98
N ASP A 123 -24.66 3.39 9.33
CA ASP A 123 -24.74 3.98 8.00
C ASP A 123 -24.31 5.46 8.00
N ALA A 124 -24.70 6.23 9.02
CA ALA A 124 -24.26 7.61 9.18
C ALA A 124 -22.74 7.72 9.36
N PHE A 125 -22.14 6.84 10.18
CA PHE A 125 -20.68 6.77 10.31
C PHE A 125 -19.99 6.43 8.99
N LEU A 126 -20.50 5.44 8.23
CA LEU A 126 -19.97 5.08 6.93
C LEU A 126 -20.10 6.22 5.90
N ASP A 127 -21.19 7.00 5.94
CA ASP A 127 -21.36 8.19 5.09
C ASP A 127 -20.24 9.22 5.32
N HIS A 128 -19.87 9.46 6.57
CA HIS A 128 -18.76 10.37 6.89
C HIS A 128 -17.43 9.86 6.35
N LEU A 129 -17.13 8.57 6.48
CA LEU A 129 -15.90 8.00 5.93
C LEU A 129 -15.87 8.02 4.40
N ILE A 130 -16.99 7.72 3.75
CA ILE A 130 -17.13 7.79 2.29
C ILE A 130 -16.93 9.22 1.79
N MET A 131 -17.44 10.23 2.50
CA MET A 131 -17.18 11.63 2.18
C MET A 131 -15.66 11.94 2.16
N PHE A 132 -14.91 11.50 3.18
CA PHE A 132 -13.46 11.70 3.21
C PHE A 132 -12.72 10.90 2.13
N SER A 133 -13.16 9.68 1.85
CA SER A 133 -12.63 8.89 0.74
C SER A 133 -12.85 9.60 -0.61
N ASN A 134 -14.02 10.22 -0.83
CA ASN A 134 -14.28 11.01 -2.04
C ASN A 134 -13.34 12.22 -2.14
N GLN A 135 -13.06 12.92 -1.03
CA GLN A 135 -12.08 14.03 -1.01
C GLN A 135 -10.68 13.56 -1.42
N ILE A 136 -10.24 12.39 -0.97
CA ILE A 136 -8.95 11.80 -1.39
C ILE A 136 -8.94 11.56 -2.90
N SER A 137 -10.04 11.03 -3.46
CA SER A 137 -10.18 10.83 -4.91
C SER A 137 -10.09 12.16 -5.67
N ASP A 138 -10.76 13.21 -5.21
CA ASP A 138 -10.73 14.53 -5.84
C ASP A 138 -9.33 15.16 -5.82
N ILE A 139 -8.63 15.08 -4.68
CA ILE A 139 -7.22 15.49 -4.56
C ILE A 139 -6.36 14.72 -5.57
N CYS A 140 -6.53 13.40 -5.63
CA CYS A 140 -5.75 12.52 -6.50
C CYS A 140 -6.10 12.69 -7.99
N GLN A 141 -7.28 13.16 -8.35
CA GLN A 141 -7.65 13.46 -9.74
C GLN A 141 -7.25 14.88 -10.15
N GLY A 142 -6.90 15.75 -9.20
CA GLY A 142 -6.57 17.16 -9.45
C GLY A 142 -7.81 18.03 -9.64
N ASN A 143 -8.96 17.60 -9.11
CA ASN A 143 -10.23 18.30 -9.24
C ASN A 143 -10.39 19.45 -8.23
N LEU A 144 -9.55 19.51 -7.19
CA LEU A 144 -9.48 20.65 -6.28
C LEU A 144 -8.72 21.79 -6.93
N LYS A 145 -9.44 22.70 -7.59
CA LYS A 145 -8.96 24.07 -7.81
C LYS A 145 -8.91 24.77 -6.45
N GLU A 146 -7.80 25.48 -6.22
CA GLU A 146 -7.51 26.27 -5.03
C GLU A 146 -8.72 27.10 -4.56
N ASN A 147 -9.30 26.73 -3.42
CA ASN A 147 -10.05 27.65 -2.57
C ASN A 147 -9.25 27.83 -1.28
N ILE A 148 -8.04 28.38 -1.41
CA ILE A 148 -7.42 29.11 -0.30
C ILE A 148 -7.92 30.55 -0.43
N GLN A 149 -9.15 30.79 0.01
CA GLN A 149 -9.53 32.13 0.42
C GLN A 149 -8.90 32.35 1.80
N ASN A 150 -7.92 33.26 1.82
CA ASN A 150 -7.32 33.79 3.04
C ASN A 150 -8.42 34.27 4.00
N GLY A 151 -8.44 33.68 5.19
CA GLY A 151 -8.97 34.31 6.40
C GLY A 151 -7.82 34.88 7.21
#